data_AF-A0A319BTM7-F1
#
_entry.id   AF-A0A319BTM7-F1
#
_cell.length_a   1.000
_cell.length_b   1.000
_cell.length_c   1.000
_cell.angle_alpha   90.00
_cell.angle_beta   90.00
_cell.angle_gamma   90.00
#
_symmetry.space_group_name_H-M   'P 1'
#
loop_
_entity.id
_entity.type
_entity.pdbx_description
1 polymer ?
#
loop_
_entity_poly.entity_id
_entity_poly.type
_entity_poly.pdbx_seq_one_letter_code
_entity_poly.pdbx_strand_id
1 'polypeptide(L)'
;MAQVAASYRASIEPFCHAEPTRTGKAVFISSVTGLEECPDTLQSASYWVQNLVSPVKLSEATQGILSRSDFNVRSTIPLVELGPHAALKGPIHQTLQSMGETRHVSSDTGSGY
;
A
#
# COMPACT_ATOMS: atom_id res chain seq x y z
N MET A 1 -15.17 -12.95 -5.25
CA MET A 1 -14.92 -12.77 -3.81
C MET A 1 -16.16 -12.37 -3.01
N ALA A 2 -17.05 -11.48 -3.51
CA ALA A 2 -18.22 -11.04 -2.75
C ALA A 2 -19.09 -12.18 -2.16
N GLN A 3 -19.26 -13.28 -2.90
CA GLN A 3 -20.06 -14.45 -2.47
C GLN A 3 -19.55 -15.12 -1.18
N VAL A 4 -18.26 -15.00 -0.87
CA VAL A 4 -17.64 -15.61 0.33
C VAL A 4 -17.38 -14.60 1.45
N ALA A 5 -17.76 -13.33 1.28
CA ALA A 5 -17.47 -12.26 2.22
C ALA A 5 -18.08 -12.52 3.62
N ALA A 6 -19.31 -13.03 3.66
CA ALA A 6 -20.01 -13.31 4.91
C ALA A 6 -19.35 -14.47 5.69
N SER A 7 -19.04 -15.58 5.01
CA SER A 7 -18.36 -16.72 5.65
C SER A 7 -16.95 -16.37 6.08
N TYR A 8 -16.24 -15.56 5.29
CA TYR A 8 -14.92 -15.05 5.64
C TYR A 8 -14.99 -14.18 6.90
N ARG A 9 -15.92 -13.21 6.94
CA ARG A 9 -16.13 -12.36 8.12
C ARG A 9 -16.35 -13.19 9.38
N ALA A 10 -17.30 -14.12 9.35
CA ALA A 10 -17.61 -14.97 10.51
C ALA A 10 -16.40 -15.78 10.98
N SER A 11 -15.51 -16.16 10.06
CA SER A 11 -14.30 -16.93 10.37
C SER A 11 -13.19 -16.08 10.99
N ILE A 12 -13.11 -14.78 10.66
CA ILE A 12 -12.05 -13.90 11.15
C ILE A 12 -12.45 -13.05 12.35
N GLU A 13 -13.74 -12.76 12.55
CA GLU A 13 -14.26 -11.90 13.62
C GLU A 13 -13.70 -12.26 15.02
N PRO A 14 -13.58 -13.55 15.42
CA PRO A 14 -13.01 -13.90 16.73
C PRO A 14 -11.55 -13.47 16.94
N PHE A 15 -10.81 -13.19 15.87
CA PHE A 15 -9.39 -12.80 15.91
C PHE A 15 -9.19 -11.29 15.73
N CYS A 16 -10.26 -10.54 15.47
CA CYS A 16 -10.26 -9.11 15.19
C CYS A 16 -10.35 -8.21 16.45
N HIS A 17 -10.11 -8.80 17.63
CA HIS A 17 -10.20 -8.11 18.93
C HIS A 17 -8.94 -8.29 19.78
N ALA A 18 -7.78 -8.52 19.15
CA ALA A 18 -6.54 -8.70 19.88
C ALA A 18 -6.13 -7.39 20.56
N GLU A 19 -6.01 -7.41 21.88
CA GLU A 19 -5.44 -6.31 22.66
C GLU A 19 -4.07 -5.92 22.08
N PRO A 20 -3.81 -4.64 21.76
CA PRO A 20 -2.58 -4.22 21.12
C PRO A 20 -1.38 -4.54 22.02
N THR A 21 -0.72 -5.67 21.74
CA THR A 21 0.39 -6.16 22.57
C THR A 21 1.74 -5.55 22.15
N ARG A 22 1.77 -4.69 21.12
CA ARG A 22 3.02 -4.17 20.56
C ARG A 22 3.07 -2.66 20.49
N THR A 23 4.11 -2.11 21.10
CA THR A 23 4.57 -0.71 21.08
C THR A 23 5.33 -0.33 19.79
N GLY A 24 5.11 -1.05 18.69
CA GLY A 24 5.87 -0.87 17.45
C GLY A 24 5.40 0.34 16.65
N LYS A 25 6.34 1.14 16.13
CA LYS A 25 6.08 2.28 15.22
C LYS A 25 5.93 1.87 13.76
N ALA A 26 5.60 0.61 13.48
CA ALA A 26 5.48 0.14 12.11
C ALA A 26 4.24 0.76 11.47
N VAL A 27 4.41 1.34 10.27
CA VAL A 27 3.28 1.81 9.50
C VAL A 27 2.81 0.75 8.52
N PHE A 28 1.49 0.65 8.39
CA PHE A 28 0.83 -0.13 7.38
C PHE A 28 0.26 0.79 6.28
N ILE A 29 0.70 0.61 5.04
CA ILE A 29 0.08 1.24 3.87
C ILE A 29 -0.91 0.25 3.26
N SER A 30 -2.18 0.62 3.22
CA SER A 30 -3.27 -0.24 2.77
C SER A 30 -3.28 -0.42 1.26
N SER A 31 -3.42 -1.68 0.81
CA SER A 31 -3.73 -2.01 -0.58
C SER A 31 -5.19 -1.77 -0.97
N VAL A 32 -6.04 -1.34 -0.03
CA VAL A 32 -7.44 -1.00 -0.28
C VAL A 32 -7.57 0.49 -0.53
N THR A 33 -6.96 1.31 0.33
CA THR A 33 -7.05 2.77 0.26
C THR A 33 -5.88 3.40 -0.50
N GLY A 34 -4.73 2.71 -0.58
CA GLY A 34 -3.48 3.25 -1.11
C GLY A 34 -2.72 4.14 -0.12
N LEU A 35 -3.22 4.30 1.10
CA LEU A 35 -2.73 5.24 2.10
C LEU A 35 -2.36 4.55 3.41
N GLU A 36 -1.71 5.30 4.31
CA GLU A 36 -1.49 4.86 5.68
C GLU A 36 -2.82 4.57 6.38
N GLU A 37 -2.91 3.41 7.02
CA GLU A 37 -4.13 2.95 7.68
C GLU A 37 -3.98 2.94 9.20
N CYS A 38 -5.09 3.25 9.88
CA CYS A 38 -5.15 3.26 11.34
C CYS A 38 -5.03 1.84 11.92
N PRO A 39 -4.23 1.62 12.98
CA PRO A 39 -4.16 0.33 13.67
C PRO A 39 -5.51 -0.21 14.15
N ASP A 40 -6.44 0.66 14.55
CA ASP A 40 -7.79 0.26 14.98
C ASP A 40 -8.62 -0.25 13.78
N THR A 41 -8.45 0.34 12.60
CA THR A 41 -9.08 -0.16 11.37
C THR A 41 -8.59 -1.57 11.05
N LEU A 42 -7.28 -1.84 11.21
CA LEU A 42 -6.68 -3.14 10.91
C LEU A 42 -7.08 -4.24 11.89
N GLN A 43 -7.54 -3.86 13.08
CA GLN A 43 -8.12 -4.81 14.02
C GLN A 43 -9.51 -5.25 13.57
N SER A 44 -10.26 -4.42 12.85
CA SER A 44 -11.62 -4.76 12.43
C SER A 44 -11.69 -5.83 11.32
N ALA A 45 -12.62 -6.79 11.49
CA ALA A 45 -12.97 -7.74 10.44
C ALA A 45 -13.50 -7.05 9.16
N SER A 46 -14.12 -5.88 9.30
CA SER A 46 -14.65 -5.13 8.15
C SER A 46 -13.56 -4.73 7.17
N TYR A 47 -12.38 -4.34 7.66
CA TYR A 47 -11.26 -3.97 6.80
C TYR A 47 -10.78 -5.16 5.98
N TRP A 48 -10.60 -6.32 6.62
CA TRP A 48 -10.15 -7.53 5.94
C TRP A 48 -11.18 -8.06 4.94
N VAL A 49 -12.48 -7.95 5.25
CA VAL A 49 -13.54 -8.23 4.27
C VAL A 49 -13.44 -7.27 3.08
N GLN A 50 -13.21 -5.98 3.33
CA GLN A 50 -13.04 -4.99 2.26
C GLN A 50 -11.81 -5.31 1.40
N ASN A 51 -10.68 -5.68 2.01
CA ASN A 51 -9.48 -6.13 1.33
C ASN A 51 -9.72 -7.38 0.47
N LEU A 52 -10.59 -8.29 0.92
CA LEU A 52 -10.95 -9.49 0.15
C LEU A 52 -11.78 -9.18 -1.09
N VAL A 53 -12.71 -8.22 -1.00
CA VAL A 53 -13.69 -7.95 -2.08
C VAL A 53 -13.31 -6.81 -3.00
N SER A 54 -12.34 -5.98 -2.62
CA SER A 54 -11.90 -4.83 -3.40
C SER A 54 -10.68 -5.15 -4.25
N PRO A 55 -10.46 -4.45 -5.37
CA PRO A 55 -9.21 -4.54 -6.11
C PRO A 55 -8.00 -4.15 -5.26
N VAL A 56 -6.87 -4.82 -5.51
CA VAL A 56 -5.58 -4.50 -4.87
C VAL A 56 -4.96 -3.28 -5.54
N LYS A 57 -4.79 -2.20 -4.79
CA LYS A 57 -4.22 -0.93 -5.25
C LYS A 57 -2.70 -0.83 -5.03
N LEU A 58 -1.95 -1.78 -5.59
CA LEU A 58 -0.51 -1.90 -5.35
C LEU A 58 0.29 -0.65 -5.77
N SER A 59 -0.06 -0.04 -6.91
CA SER A 59 0.63 1.17 -7.41
C SER A 59 0.43 2.35 -6.48
N GLU A 60 -0.82 2.61 -6.06
CA GLU A 60 -1.15 3.66 -5.08
C GLU A 60 -0.46 3.41 -3.74
N ALA A 61 -0.50 2.17 -3.23
CA ALA A 61 0.19 1.82 -1.99
C ALA A 61 1.71 2.02 -2.08
N THR A 62 2.33 1.67 -3.22
CA THR A 62 3.77 1.89 -3.44
C THR A 62 4.10 3.39 -3.46
N GLN A 63 3.28 4.20 -4.12
CA GLN A 63 3.41 5.67 -4.08
C GLN A 63 3.25 6.20 -2.65
N GLY A 64 2.26 5.68 -1.91
CA GLY A 64 2.03 5.96 -0.50
C GLY A 64 3.28 5.77 0.33
N ILE A 65 3.96 4.61 0.20
CA ILE A 65 5.24 4.33 0.87
C ILE A 65 6.29 5.40 0.52
N LEU A 66 6.51 5.68 -0.76
CA LEU A 66 7.57 6.57 -1.21
C LEU A 66 7.31 8.06 -0.92
N SER A 67 6.05 8.43 -0.67
CA SER A 67 5.63 9.79 -0.35
C SER A 67 5.69 10.13 1.14
N ARG A 68 6.02 9.16 2.00
CA ARG A 68 6.06 9.39 3.44
C ARG A 68 7.13 10.41 3.81
N SER A 69 6.78 11.32 4.71
CA SER A 69 7.64 12.42 5.16
C SER A 69 8.76 11.99 6.11
N ASP A 70 8.70 10.78 6.66
CA ASP A 70 9.74 10.22 7.52
C ASP A 70 10.98 9.75 6.75
N PHE A 71 10.88 9.63 5.42
CA PHE A 71 12.03 9.38 4.56
C PHE A 71 12.74 10.68 4.20
N ASN A 72 14.07 10.70 4.39
CA ASN A 72 14.88 11.79 3.91
C ASN A 72 14.94 11.73 2.37
N VAL A 73 14.60 12.83 1.70
CA VAL A 73 14.55 12.96 0.22
C VAL A 73 15.86 12.54 -0.46
N ARG A 74 16.99 12.57 0.26
CA ARG A 74 18.31 12.17 -0.26
C ARG A 74 18.73 10.73 0.09
N SER A 75 17.89 9.98 0.77
CA SER A 75 18.21 8.62 1.22
C SER A 75 17.70 7.56 0.24
N THR A 76 18.53 6.55 -0.03
CA THR A 76 18.10 5.32 -0.70
C THR A 76 17.16 4.57 0.23
N ILE A 77 15.93 4.28 -0.21
CA ILE A 77 14.96 3.49 0.54
C ILE A 77 15.13 2.02 0.14
N PRO A 78 15.66 1.14 1.02
CA PRO A 78 15.72 -0.28 0.72
C PRO A 78 14.31 -0.88 0.77
N LEU A 79 13.94 -1.63 -0.26
CA LEU A 79 12.70 -2.42 -0.30
C LEU A 79 13.06 -3.91 -0.21
N VAL A 80 12.48 -4.60 0.76
CA VAL A 80 12.70 -6.03 0.99
C VAL A 80 11.38 -6.77 0.80
N GLU A 81 11.33 -7.66 -0.19
CA GLU A 81 10.20 -8.56 -0.40
C GLU A 81 10.41 -9.83 0.45
N LEU A 82 9.39 -10.20 1.23
CA LEU A 82 9.39 -11.41 2.06
C LEU A 82 8.44 -12.44 1.45
N GLY A 83 8.99 -13.48 0.85
CA GLY A 83 8.22 -14.55 0.22
C GLY A 83 9.09 -15.61 -0.44
N PRO A 84 8.51 -16.73 -0.89
CA PRO A 84 9.26 -17.80 -1.55
C PRO A 84 9.83 -17.37 -2.91
N HIS A 85 9.25 -16.34 -3.54
CA HIS A 85 9.62 -15.82 -4.85
C HIS A 85 9.49 -14.29 -4.88
N ALA A 86 10.18 -13.64 -5.83
CA ALA A 86 10.18 -12.18 -6.02
C ALA A 86 9.06 -11.71 -6.97
N ALA A 87 7.80 -11.88 -6.56
CA ALA A 87 6.62 -11.56 -7.36
C ALA A 87 6.30 -10.06 -7.39
N LEU A 88 6.64 -9.32 -6.33
CA LEU A 88 6.37 -7.88 -6.22
C LEU A 88 7.44 -7.02 -6.88
N LYS A 89 8.67 -7.52 -7.03
CA LYS A 89 9.78 -6.80 -7.66
C LYS A 89 9.41 -6.16 -9.01
N GLY A 90 8.80 -6.93 -9.93
CA GLY A 90 8.42 -6.44 -11.25
C GLY A 90 7.36 -5.33 -11.19
N PRO A 91 6.19 -5.57 -10.58
CA PRO A 91 5.13 -4.57 -10.40
C PRO A 91 5.59 -3.29 -9.66
N ILE A 92 6.44 -3.43 -8.64
CA ILE A 92 7.03 -2.27 -7.94
C ILE A 92 7.93 -1.47 -8.88
N HIS A 93 8.79 -2.12 -9.66
CA HIS A 93 9.63 -1.45 -10.65
C HIS A 93 8.83 -0.68 -11.70
N GLN A 94 7.74 -1.25 -12.21
CA GLN A 94 6.84 -0.58 -13.15
C GLN A 94 6.20 0.66 -12.54
N THR A 95 5.80 0.59 -11.26
CA THR A 95 5.26 1.76 -10.54
C THR A 95 6.32 2.84 -10.36
N LEU A 96 7.57 2.48 -10.04
CA LEU A 96 8.67 3.43 -9.90
C LEU A 96 8.99 4.14 -11.22
N GLN A 97 8.96 3.41 -12.33
CA GLN A 97 9.19 3.98 -13.67
C GLN A 97 8.11 5.01 -14.04
N SER A 98 6.82 4.68 -13.83
CA SER A 98 5.72 5.61 -14.16
C SER A 98 5.74 6.90 -13.32
N MET A 99 6.21 6.83 -12.07
CA MET A 99 6.44 8.03 -11.25
C MET A 99 7.57 8.93 -11.78
N GLY A 100 8.60 8.34 -12.39
CA GLY A 100 9.70 9.07 -13.02
C GLY A 100 9.29 9.74 -14.32
N GLU A 101 8.48 9.07 -15.14
CA GLU A 101 7.91 9.61 -16.39
C GLU A 101 6.99 10.82 -16.12
N THR A 102 6.22 10.79 -15.03
CA THR A 102 5.33 11.89 -14.63
C THR A 102 6.09 13.16 -14.21
N ARG A 103 7.36 13.04 -13.78
CA ARG A 103 8.20 14.19 -13.38
C ARG A 103 8.93 14.88 -14.54
N HIS A 104 8.82 14.36 -15.77
CA HIS A 104 9.54 14.87 -16.95
C HIS A 104 8.66 15.52 -18.02
N VAL A 105 7.43 15.95 -17.69
CA VAL A 105 6.57 16.72 -18.59
C VAL A 105 6.41 18.15 -18.08
N SER A 106 7.43 18.96 -18.32
CA SER A 106 7.27 20.39 -18.62
C SER A 106 7.97 20.62 -19.94
N SER A 107 7.25 20.39 -21.04
CA SER A 107 7.62 20.86 -22.36
C SER A 107 7.50 22.39 -22.33
N ASP A 108 8.63 23.04 -22.11
CA ASP A 108 8.84 24.44 -22.41
C ASP A 108 8.65 24.61 -23.93
N THR A 109 7.42 24.86 -24.36
CA THR A 109 7.15 25.44 -25.69
C THR A 109 7.50 26.92 -25.62
N GLY A 110 8.80 27.22 -25.56
CA GLY A 110 9.35 28.47 -26.02
C GLY A 110 9.15 28.57 -27.53
N SER A 111 8.05 29.19 -27.95
CA SER A 111 7.92 29.69 -29.32
C SER A 111 8.70 31.00 -29.43
N GLY A 112 9.66 31.04 -30.36
CA GLY A 112 10.20 32.28 -30.92
C GLY A 112 9.07 33.21 -31.39
N TYR A 113 9.25 34.51 -31.47
CA TYR A 113 10.36 35.29 -32.03
C TYR A 113 10.65 36.55 -31.21
#